data_AF-A0A086QPY2-F1
#
_entry.id   AF-A0A086QPY2-F1
#
_cell.length_a   1.000
_cell.length_b   1.000
_cell.length_c   1.000
_cell.angle_alpha   90.00
_cell.angle_beta   90.00
_cell.angle_gamma   90.00
#
_symmetry.space_group_name_H-M   'P 1'
#
loop_
_entity.id
_entity.type
_entity.pdbx_description
1 polymer ?
#
loop_
_entity_poly.entity_id
_entity_poly.type
_entity_poly.pdbx_seq_one_letter_code
_entity_poly.pdbx_strand_id
1 'polypeptide(L)'
;MSRTVKDSMNPLTWEYRLHGSCFSQIRDPGGNGREAHSLKYEDNEYEYKDVTLTKKQYDLYREQLKKNPRKFIDEDYMYNVLQLQQTPGWEQYYIYPMNPHVLCLRRPKRPSPRGSSNASGTVLKT
;
A
#
# COMPACT_ATOMS: atom_id res chain seq x y z
N MET A 1 27.47 -27.87 6.89
CA MET A 1 27.15 -26.52 6.36
C MET A 1 25.70 -26.51 5.93
N SER A 2 24.80 -26.05 6.80
CA SER A 2 23.37 -26.00 6.50
C SER A 2 23.14 -24.97 5.40
N ARG A 3 22.67 -25.41 4.23
CA ARG A 3 22.18 -24.50 3.19
C ARG A 3 20.91 -23.85 3.73
N THR A 4 21.03 -22.62 4.24
CA THR A 4 19.88 -21.78 4.53
C THR A 4 19.11 -21.60 3.23
N VAL A 5 17.96 -22.25 3.12
CA VAL A 5 17.02 -22.02 2.02
C VAL A 5 16.71 -20.53 2.06
N LYS A 6 17.15 -19.77 1.05
CA LYS A 6 16.72 -18.38 0.88
C LYS A 6 15.20 -18.43 0.74
N ASP A 7 14.51 -18.01 1.79
CA ASP A 7 13.07 -17.82 1.74
C ASP A 7 12.79 -16.75 0.67
N SER A 8 12.38 -17.21 -0.52
CA SER A 8 12.12 -16.33 -1.66
C SER A 8 10.97 -15.36 -1.40
N MET A 9 10.17 -15.62 -0.36
CA MET A 9 9.06 -14.77 0.06
C MET A 9 9.43 -13.81 1.20
N ASN A 10 10.70 -13.75 1.61
CA ASN A 10 11.15 -12.79 2.62
C ASN A 10 11.39 -11.42 1.98
N PRO A 11 10.63 -10.37 2.37
CA PRO A 11 10.74 -9.05 1.77
C PRO A 11 12.10 -8.38 1.94
N LEU A 12 12.88 -8.82 2.93
CA LEU A 12 14.24 -8.31 3.18
C LEU A 12 15.26 -8.81 2.15
N THR A 13 14.91 -9.84 1.36
CA THR A 13 15.80 -10.41 0.35
C THR A 13 15.56 -9.84 -1.05
N TRP A 14 14.59 -8.94 -1.24
CA TRP A 14 14.19 -8.45 -2.56
C TRP A 14 14.96 -7.20 -3.04
N GLU A 15 16.00 -6.77 -2.31
CA GLU A 15 16.75 -5.53 -2.58
C GLU A 15 17.56 -5.53 -3.88
N TYR A 16 17.65 -6.67 -4.58
CA TYR A 16 18.61 -6.93 -5.66
C TYR A 16 18.59 -5.98 -6.88
N ARG A 17 17.68 -4.98 -6.98
CA ARG A 17 17.57 -4.10 -8.17
C ARG A 17 17.24 -2.62 -7.92
N LEU A 18 17.19 -2.12 -6.69
CA LEU A 18 16.79 -0.72 -6.46
C LEU A 18 17.92 0.26 -6.82
N HIS A 19 17.81 0.91 -7.98
CA HIS A 19 18.65 2.04 -8.36
C HIS A 19 18.05 3.35 -7.84
N GLY A 20 18.87 4.40 -7.70
CA GLY A 20 18.40 5.73 -7.24
C GLY A 20 17.26 6.31 -8.10
N SER A 21 17.16 5.91 -9.37
CA SER A 21 16.09 6.29 -10.29
C SER A 21 14.74 5.59 -10.06
N CYS A 22 14.69 4.54 -9.22
CA CYS A 22 13.44 3.83 -8.91
C CYS A 22 12.58 4.58 -7.89
N PHE A 23 13.18 5.44 -7.07
CA PHE A 23 12.45 6.20 -6.05
C PHE A 23 11.71 7.39 -6.66
N SER A 24 10.67 7.87 -5.97
CA SER A 24 10.01 9.10 -6.39
C SER A 24 11.00 10.25 -6.49
N GLN A 25 11.02 10.89 -7.66
CA GLN A 25 11.82 12.07 -7.97
C GLN A 25 11.01 13.37 -7.85
N ILE A 26 9.73 13.28 -7.50
CA ILE A 26 8.86 14.45 -7.34
C ILE A 26 9.42 15.31 -6.21
N ARG A 27 9.65 16.59 -6.48
CA ARG A 27 10.10 17.56 -5.49
C ARG A 27 8.96 18.49 -5.12
N ASP A 28 8.90 18.85 -3.85
CA ASP A 28 8.00 19.89 -3.39
C ASP A 28 8.59 21.30 -3.59
N PRO A 29 7.78 22.37 -3.43
CA PRO A 29 8.27 23.74 -3.52
C PRO A 29 9.44 24.07 -2.57
N GLY A 30 9.54 23.37 -1.44
CA GLY A 30 10.67 23.46 -0.49
C GLY A 30 11.90 22.64 -0.86
N GLY A 31 11.89 21.94 -1.99
CA GLY A 31 13.03 21.17 -2.51
C GLY A 31 13.21 19.77 -1.93
N ASN A 32 12.33 19.31 -1.03
CA ASN A 32 12.34 17.94 -0.53
C ASN A 32 11.64 16.99 -1.51
N GLY A 33 12.06 15.74 -1.52
CA GLY A 33 11.37 14.69 -2.27
C GLY A 33 10.01 14.39 -1.64
N ARG A 34 8.96 14.27 -2.47
CA ARG A 34 7.64 13.76 -2.11
C ARG A 34 7.39 12.42 -2.79
N GLU A 35 6.59 11.58 -2.16
CA GLU A 35 6.06 10.36 -2.78
C GLU A 35 5.24 10.68 -4.03
N ALA A 36 5.13 9.70 -4.93
CA ALA A 36 4.25 9.76 -6.09
C ALA A 36 3.07 8.81 -5.88
N HIS A 37 1.86 9.30 -6.12
CA HIS A 37 0.64 8.50 -6.09
C HIS A 37 0.22 8.11 -7.51
N SER A 38 -0.14 6.85 -7.72
CA SER A 38 -0.80 6.42 -8.96
C SER A 38 -2.23 6.99 -9.06
N LEU A 39 -2.83 6.86 -10.23
CA LEU A 39 -4.29 6.95 -10.37
C LEU A 39 -4.96 5.84 -9.55
N LYS A 40 -6.16 6.12 -9.04
CA LYS A 40 -6.98 5.12 -8.35
C LYS A 40 -7.66 4.22 -9.36
N TYR A 41 -7.81 2.96 -9.00
CA TYR A 41 -8.64 1.97 -9.70
C TYR A 41 -9.48 1.22 -8.68
N GLU A 42 -10.55 0.57 -9.10
CA GLU A 42 -11.51 -0.07 -8.18
C GLU A 42 -12.07 -1.35 -8.74
N ASP A 43 -12.48 -2.24 -7.84
CA ASP A 43 -13.35 -3.37 -8.15
C ASP A 43 -14.73 -3.18 -7.48
N ASN A 44 -15.43 -4.29 -7.21
CA ASN A 44 -16.74 -4.27 -6.57
C ASN A 44 -16.67 -3.95 -5.07
N GLU A 45 -15.55 -4.23 -4.40
CA GLU A 45 -15.41 -4.19 -2.94
C GLU A 45 -14.43 -3.10 -2.47
N TYR A 46 -13.37 -2.84 -3.23
CA TYR A 46 -12.26 -1.98 -2.82
C TYR A 46 -11.88 -0.94 -3.89
N GLU A 47 -11.35 0.18 -3.41
CA GLU A 47 -10.53 1.10 -4.17
C GLU A 47 -9.04 0.78 -3.92
N TYR A 48 -8.22 0.92 -4.96
CA TYR A 48 -6.79 0.61 -4.94
C TYR A 48 -5.98 1.78 -5.48
N LYS A 49 -4.73 1.86 -5.04
CA LYS A 49 -3.68 2.71 -5.61
C LYS A 49 -2.31 2.22 -5.18
N ASP A 50 -1.30 2.71 -5.88
CA ASP A 50 0.09 2.47 -5.53
C ASP A 50 0.77 3.78 -5.16
N VAL A 51 1.71 3.71 -4.21
CA VAL A 51 2.52 4.85 -3.79
C VAL A 51 4.00 4.53 -3.98
N THR A 52 4.65 5.25 -4.88
CA THR A 52 6.10 5.17 -5.05
C THR A 52 6.77 5.99 -3.97
N LEU A 53 7.44 5.32 -3.04
CA LEU A 53 8.10 5.95 -1.91
C LEU A 53 9.34 6.74 -2.35
N THR A 54 9.66 7.78 -1.58
CA THR A 54 11.01 8.38 -1.61
C THR A 54 12.02 7.41 -1.00
N LYS A 55 13.32 7.62 -1.28
CA LYS A 55 14.41 6.85 -0.65
C LYS A 55 14.28 6.82 0.88
N LYS A 56 14.04 7.98 1.50
CA LYS A 56 13.93 8.12 2.96
C LYS A 56 12.74 7.33 3.52
N GLN A 57 11.58 7.42 2.89
CA GLN A 57 10.39 6.66 3.30
C GLN A 57 10.62 5.15 3.14
N TYR A 58 11.24 4.73 2.03
CA TYR A 58 11.56 3.33 1.82
C TYR A 58 12.54 2.80 2.88
N ASP A 59 13.57 3.57 3.22
CA ASP A 59 14.54 3.19 4.26
C ASP A 59 13.81 2.98 5.62
N LEU A 60 12.88 3.86 6.01
CA LEU A 60 12.03 3.70 7.21
C LEU A 60 11.14 2.45 7.14
N TYR A 61 10.42 2.29 6.02
CA TYR A 61 9.55 1.15 5.77
C TYR A 61 10.31 -0.18 5.85
N ARG A 62 11.53 -0.22 5.30
CA ARG A 62 12.41 -1.39 5.35
C ARG A 62 12.85 -1.72 6.77
N GLU A 63 13.19 -0.73 7.59
CA GLU A 63 13.50 -0.98 9.00
C GLU A 63 12.29 -1.53 9.77
N GLN A 64 11.07 -1.14 9.40
CA GLN A 64 9.86 -1.73 9.97
C GLN A 64 9.65 -3.18 9.52
N LEU A 65 9.86 -3.48 8.23
CA LEU A 65 9.82 -4.85 7.72
C LEU A 65 10.87 -5.75 8.38
N LYS A 66 12.04 -5.24 8.75
CA LYS A 66 13.03 -6.04 9.51
C LYS A 66 12.51 -6.47 10.86
N LYS A 67 11.81 -5.57 11.56
CA LYS A 67 11.22 -5.84 12.87
C LYS A 67 10.08 -6.84 12.75
N ASN A 68 9.23 -6.67 11.74
CA ASN A 68 8.04 -7.50 11.53
C ASN A 68 7.86 -7.89 10.04
N PRO A 69 8.61 -8.88 9.52
CA PRO A 69 8.63 -9.18 8.08
C PRO A 69 7.30 -9.67 7.49
N ARG A 70 6.38 -10.14 8.34
CA ARG A 70 5.09 -10.71 7.95
C ARG A 70 3.90 -9.80 8.25
N LYS A 71 4.13 -8.62 8.84
CA LYS A 71 3.07 -7.70 9.22
C LYS A 71 3.05 -6.52 8.25
N PHE A 72 1.91 -6.28 7.62
CA PHE A 72 1.68 -5.06 6.85
C PHE A 72 1.71 -3.84 7.76
N ILE A 73 2.12 -2.70 7.20
CA ILE A 73 2.04 -1.43 7.93
C ILE A 73 0.57 -0.96 7.98
N ASP A 74 0.21 -0.36 9.11
CA ASP A 74 -1.10 0.25 9.31
C ASP A 74 -1.13 1.71 8.84
N GLU A 75 -2.33 2.28 8.79
CA GLU A 75 -2.54 3.67 8.39
C GLU A 75 -1.81 4.66 9.31
N ASP A 76 -1.76 4.37 10.62
CA ASP A 76 -1.05 5.20 11.59
C ASP A 76 0.45 5.27 11.29
N TYR A 77 1.08 4.15 10.91
CA TYR A 77 2.47 4.14 10.49
C TYR A 77 2.67 4.90 9.18
N MET A 78 1.75 4.75 8.22
CA MET A 78 1.78 5.50 6.96
C MET A 78 1.72 7.01 7.18
N TYR A 79 0.84 7.46 8.09
CA TYR A 79 0.64 8.88 8.35
C TYR A 79 1.71 9.47 9.27
N ASN A 80 1.96 8.84 10.41
CA ASN A 80 2.84 9.42 11.45
C ASN A 80 4.33 9.21 11.15
N VAL A 81 4.70 8.07 10.55
CA VAL A 81 6.11 7.70 10.33
C VAL A 81 6.54 7.98 8.90
N LEU A 82 5.79 7.48 7.91
CA LEU A 82 6.11 7.72 6.50
C LEU A 82 5.67 9.10 6.00
N GLN A 83 4.81 9.79 6.75
CA GLN A 83 4.30 11.13 6.41
C GLN A 83 3.58 11.17 5.05
N LEU A 84 2.93 10.06 4.67
CA LEU A 84 2.23 9.95 3.40
C LEU A 84 1.03 10.91 3.34
N GLN A 85 0.96 11.71 2.28
CA GLN A 85 -0.10 12.68 2.05
C GLN A 85 -1.29 12.03 1.35
N GLN A 86 -2.23 11.50 2.12
CA GLN A 86 -3.42 10.86 1.59
C GLN A 86 -4.67 11.05 2.46
N THR A 87 -5.84 10.90 1.84
CA THR A 87 -7.12 10.79 2.55
C THR A 87 -7.14 9.53 3.42
N PRO A 88 -7.96 9.45 4.48
CA PRO A 88 -7.98 8.29 5.38
C PRO A 88 -8.62 7.02 4.78
N GLY A 89 -8.43 5.91 5.49
CA GLY A 89 -8.97 4.58 5.27
C GLY A 89 -8.08 3.62 4.48
N TRP A 90 -6.83 3.96 4.17
CA TRP A 90 -5.97 3.09 3.35
C TRP A 90 -5.20 2.07 4.17
N GLU A 91 -5.22 0.82 3.73
CA GLU A 91 -4.43 -0.27 4.28
C GLU A 91 -3.47 -0.84 3.22
N GLN A 92 -2.31 -1.31 3.68
CA GLN A 92 -1.43 -2.08 2.82
C GLN A 92 -1.97 -3.50 2.72
N TYR A 93 -2.14 -3.99 1.49
CA TYR A 93 -2.68 -5.33 1.24
C TYR A 93 -1.67 -6.29 0.63
N TYR A 94 -0.58 -5.76 0.07
CA TYR A 94 0.41 -6.54 -0.65
C TYR A 94 1.79 -5.87 -0.62
N ILE A 95 2.84 -6.68 -0.63
CA ILE A 95 4.22 -6.22 -0.84
C ILE A 95 4.68 -6.79 -2.17
N TYR A 96 4.88 -5.93 -3.16
CA TYR A 96 5.26 -6.38 -4.49
C TYR A 96 6.77 -6.66 -4.57
N PRO A 97 7.21 -7.93 -4.76
CA PRO A 97 8.62 -8.28 -4.67
C PRO A 97 9.50 -7.61 -5.72
N MET A 98 8.97 -7.35 -6.91
CA MET A 98 9.75 -6.76 -8.00
C MET A 98 10.06 -5.28 -7.76
N ASN A 99 9.14 -4.55 -7.12
CA ASN A 99 9.29 -3.12 -6.80
C ASN A 99 8.93 -2.86 -5.34
N PRO A 100 9.80 -3.23 -4.38
CA PRO A 100 9.50 -3.11 -2.94
C PRO A 100 9.39 -1.66 -2.44
N HIS A 101 9.83 -0.68 -3.24
CA HIS A 101 9.66 0.75 -3.00
C HIS A 101 8.27 1.27 -3.39
N VAL A 102 7.43 0.43 -3.98
CA VAL A 102 6.04 0.72 -4.30
C VAL A 102 5.16 0.11 -3.21
N LEU A 103 4.40 0.96 -2.53
CA LEU A 103 3.45 0.56 -1.50
C LEU A 103 2.07 0.34 -2.12
N CYS A 104 1.62 -0.91 -2.15
CA CYS A 104 0.31 -1.28 -2.68
C CYS A 104 -0.77 -1.09 -1.60
N LEU A 105 -1.69 -0.17 -1.86
CA LEU A 105 -2.73 0.23 -0.91
C LEU A 105 -4.12 -0.09 -1.44
N ARG A 106 -5.03 -0.44 -0.53
CA ARG A 106 -6.46 -0.55 -0.81
C ARG A 106 -7.28 0.06 0.32
N ARG A 107 -8.56 0.32 0.05
CA ARG A 107 -9.56 0.65 1.07
C ARG A 107 -10.95 0.23 0.65
N PRO A 108 -11.88 -0.04 1.59
CA PRO A 108 -13.26 -0.37 1.24
C PRO A 108 -13.89 0.73 0.38
N LYS A 109 -14.60 0.31 -0.67
CA LYS A 109 -15.36 1.21 -1.52
C LYS A 109 -16.49 1.82 -0.70
N ARG A 110 -16.65 3.14 -0.79
CA ARG A 110 -17.79 3.79 -0.14
C ARG A 110 -19.07 3.33 -0.84
N PRO A 111 -20.10 2.89 -0.10
CA PRO A 111 -21.36 2.50 -0.72
C PRO A 111 -21.87 3.69 -1.53
N SER A 112 -22.16 3.45 -2.82
CA SER A 112 -22.74 4.51 -3.65
C SER A 112 -24.09 4.88 -3.03
N PRO A 113 -24.42 6.18 -2.90
CA PRO A 113 -25.71 6.60 -2.36
C PRO A 113 -26.92 6.19 -3.23
N ARG A 114 -26.72 5.44 -4.34
CA ARG A 114 -27.77 5.09 -5.30
C ARG A 114 -28.15 3.60 -5.34
N GLY A 115 -27.81 2.78 -4.33
CA GLY A 115 -27.96 1.33 -4.44
C GLY A 115 -28.29 0.58 -3.16
N SER A 116 -29.25 1.05 -2.36
CA SER A 116 -29.90 0.24 -1.32
C SER A 116 -31.40 0.19 -1.59
N SER A 117 -31.80 -0.39 -2.72
CA SER A 117 -33.20 -0.79 -2.91
C SER A 117 -33.44 -2.11 -2.18
N ASN A 118 -33.92 -2.00 -0.94
CA ASN A 118 -34.57 -3.08 -0.23
C ASN A 118 -35.73 -3.63 -1.09
N ALA A 119 -35.60 -4.85 -1.61
CA ALA A 119 -36.75 -5.62 -2.09
C ALA A 119 -37.22 -6.54 -0.97
N SER A 120 -38.07 -5.98 -0.11
CA SER A 120 -38.86 -6.70 0.88
C SER A 120 -39.58 -7.88 0.24
N GLY A 121 -39.45 -9.07 0.84
CA GLY A 121 -40.23 -10.24 0.47
C GLY A 121 -41.71 -9.99 0.74
N THR A 122 -42.50 -9.79 -0.31
CA THR A 122 -43.96 -9.86 -0.25
C THR A 122 -44.36 -11.33 -0.17
N VAL A 123 -44.71 -11.80 1.02
CA VAL A 123 -45.41 -13.06 1.24
C VAL A 123 -46.81 -12.94 0.62
N LEU A 124 -47.05 -13.63 -0.50
CA LEU A 124 -48.39 -13.89 -1.01
C LEU A 124 -49.06 -14.92 -0.10
N LYS A 125 -50.05 -14.48 0.69
CA LYS A 125 -51.01 -15.40 1.32
C LYS A 125 -52.09 -15.74 0.29
N THR A 126 -52.27 -17.04 0.07
CA THR A 126 -53.39 -17.66 -0.66
C THR A 126 -54.58 -17.84 0.27
#